data_AF-A0AA39HAI5-F1
#
_entry.id   AF-A0AA39HAI5-F1
#
_cell.length_a   1.000
_cell.length_b   1.000
_cell.length_c   1.000
_cell.angle_alpha   90.00
_cell.angle_beta   90.00
_cell.angle_gamma   90.00
#
_symmetry.space_group_name_H-M   'P 1'
#
loop_
_entity.id
_entity.type
_entity.pdbx_description
1 polymer ?
#
loop_
_entity_poly.entity_id
_entity_poly.type
_entity_poly.pdbx_seq_one_letter_code
_entity_poly.pdbx_strand_id
1 'polypeptide(L)'
;MVSEEDRSAIVANHKRGMPILVIAKSLKLHRKQVHRVVQRFEETGGIKDRQREGRPRSARTPKLMNMIRKKIQRNPQRSIRKLAREHEVSHETMRKLITDDLELVPYKLAKGQLLMDQNKASRLEKCRKMKTLSRGDDIGKIFALKFSCASKDYAW
;
A
#
# COMPACT_ATOMS: atom_id res chain seq x y z
N MET A 1 -0.54 1.01 33.87
CA MET A 1 0.24 -0.13 33.32
C MET A 1 1.69 0.09 33.73
N VAL A 2 2.46 -0.97 33.98
CA VAL A 2 3.87 -0.85 34.41
C VAL A 2 4.69 -0.28 33.23
N SER A 3 5.55 0.69 33.49
CA SER A 3 6.38 1.32 32.44
C SER A 3 7.31 0.27 31.79
N GLU A 4 7.82 0.56 30.58
CA GLU A 4 8.86 -0.30 29.96
C GLU A 4 10.12 -0.37 30.84
N GLU A 5 10.48 0.76 31.46
CA GLU A 5 11.64 0.91 32.34
C GLU A 5 11.52 0.00 33.58
N ASP A 6 10.38 0.06 34.27
CA ASP A 6 10.08 -0.80 35.42
C ASP A 6 10.11 -2.29 35.05
N ARG A 7 9.60 -2.65 33.87
CA ARG A 7 9.65 -4.03 33.36
C ARG A 7 11.07 -4.49 33.12
N SER A 8 11.91 -3.63 32.55
CA SER A 8 13.33 -3.93 32.34
C SER A 8 14.07 -4.12 33.67
N ALA A 9 13.78 -3.28 34.67
CA ALA A 9 14.36 -3.39 36.01
C ALA A 9 13.91 -4.67 36.72
N ILE A 10 12.64 -5.06 36.61
CA ILE A 10 12.12 -6.33 37.15
C ILE A 10 12.88 -7.50 36.53
N VAL A 11 13.00 -7.56 35.20
CA VAL A 11 13.65 -8.67 34.50
C VAL A 11 15.15 -8.73 34.84
N ALA A 12 15.85 -7.60 34.90
CA ALA A 12 17.26 -7.55 35.28
C ALA A 12 17.48 -8.08 36.70
N ASN A 13 16.63 -7.66 37.66
CA ASN A 13 16.71 -8.12 39.04
C ASN A 13 16.31 -9.59 39.20
N HIS A 14 15.35 -10.07 38.41
CA HIS A 14 14.97 -11.47 38.39
C HIS A 14 16.09 -12.37 37.82
N LYS A 15 16.78 -11.93 36.75
CA LYS A 15 17.96 -12.63 36.21
C LYS A 15 19.13 -12.71 37.19
N ARG A 16 19.24 -11.73 38.10
CA ARG A 16 20.20 -11.74 39.21
C ARG A 16 19.80 -12.70 40.35
N GLY A 17 18.67 -13.40 40.23
CA GLY A 17 18.19 -14.35 41.24
C GLY A 17 17.53 -13.70 42.46
N MET A 18 17.17 -12.41 42.40
CA MET A 18 16.51 -11.76 43.54
C MET A 18 15.08 -12.27 43.71
N PRO A 19 14.61 -12.50 44.96
CA PRO A 19 13.25 -12.95 45.21
C PRO A 19 12.23 -11.86 44.86
N ILE A 20 11.09 -12.27 44.30
CA ILE A 20 10.02 -11.39 43.79
C ILE A 20 9.55 -10.35 44.82
N LEU A 21 9.50 -10.73 46.11
CA LEU A 21 9.13 -9.85 47.22
C LEU A 21 10.09 -8.66 47.37
N VAL A 22 11.39 -8.88 47.21
CA VAL A 22 12.43 -7.85 47.31
C VAL A 22 12.38 -6.93 46.09
N ILE A 23 12.15 -7.49 44.91
CA ILE A 23 11.95 -6.71 43.67
C ILE A 23 10.73 -5.79 43.79
N ALA A 24 9.62 -6.31 44.31
CA ALA A 24 8.40 -5.52 44.51
C ALA A 24 8.60 -4.37 45.49
N LYS A 25 9.28 -4.61 46.62
CA LYS A 25 9.56 -3.57 47.62
C LYS A 25 10.54 -2.51 47.11
N SER A 26 11.61 -2.92 46.45
CA SER A 26 12.64 -1.99 45.91
C SER A 26 12.09 -1.07 44.83
N LEU A 27 11.29 -1.61 43.91
CA LEU A 27 10.66 -0.84 42.82
C LEU A 27 9.33 -0.18 43.24
N LYS A 28 8.89 -0.36 44.50
CA LYS A 28 7.59 0.12 45.01
C LYS A 28 6.40 -0.28 44.12
N LEU A 29 6.45 -1.49 43.56
CA LEU A 29 5.40 -2.05 42.72
C LEU A 29 4.58 -3.09 43.47
N HIS A 30 3.32 -3.26 43.06
CA HIS A 30 2.47 -4.27 43.66
C HIS A 30 2.97 -5.70 43.32
N ARG A 31 3.01 -6.62 44.29
CA ARG A 31 3.53 -7.99 44.11
C ARG A 31 2.96 -8.71 42.88
N LYS A 32 1.64 -8.57 42.65
CA LYS A 32 0.97 -9.17 41.47
C LYS A 32 1.50 -8.64 40.13
N GLN A 33 1.93 -7.37 40.05
CA GLN A 33 2.49 -6.81 38.81
C GLN A 33 3.85 -7.44 38.51
N VAL A 34 4.75 -7.51 39.50
CA VAL A 34 6.06 -8.15 39.36
C VAL A 34 5.92 -9.60 38.94
N HIS A 35 5.02 -10.35 39.58
CA HIS A 35 4.73 -11.74 39.21
C HIS A 35 4.26 -11.88 37.76
N ARG A 36 3.33 -11.04 37.29
CA ARG A 36 2.84 -11.09 35.91
C ARG A 36 3.95 -10.80 34.88
N VAL A 37 4.88 -9.90 35.22
CA VAL A 37 6.01 -9.56 34.34
C VAL A 37 7.01 -10.71 34.29
N VAL A 38 7.37 -11.29 35.44
CA VAL A 38 8.28 -12.44 35.52
C VAL A 38 7.71 -13.64 34.77
N GLN A 39 6.46 -14.02 35.05
CA GLN A 39 5.80 -15.13 34.37
C GLN A 39 5.79 -14.93 32.83
N ARG A 40 5.50 -13.72 32.37
CA ARG A 40 5.52 -13.42 30.94
C ARG A 40 6.93 -13.50 30.34
N PHE A 41 7.93 -13.06 31.10
CA PHE A 41 9.32 -13.15 30.69
C PHE A 41 9.77 -14.62 30.56
N GLU A 42 9.33 -15.50 31.45
CA GLU A 42 9.56 -16.95 31.34
C GLU A 42 8.84 -17.57 30.13
N GLU A 43 7.60 -17.15 29.84
CA GLU A 43 6.83 -17.67 28.71
C GLU A 43 7.34 -17.20 27.33
N THR A 44 7.69 -15.92 27.19
CA THR A 44 7.97 -15.28 25.88
C THR A 44 9.45 -14.88 25.70
N GLY A 45 10.23 -14.79 26.79
CA GLY A 45 11.62 -14.27 26.78
C GLY A 45 11.75 -12.76 26.53
N GLY A 46 10.63 -12.08 26.24
CA GLY A 46 10.58 -10.66 25.91
C GLY A 46 10.21 -9.76 27.10
N ILE A 47 10.72 -8.52 27.09
CA ILE A 47 10.45 -7.50 28.12
C ILE A 47 9.20 -6.64 27.75
N LYS A 48 8.91 -6.55 26.45
CA LYS A 48 7.80 -5.75 25.92
C LYS A 48 6.43 -6.34 26.28
N ASP A 49 5.41 -5.49 26.28
CA ASP A 49 4.03 -5.96 26.49
C ASP A 49 3.62 -6.89 25.34
N ARG A 50 2.74 -7.86 25.62
CA ARG A 50 2.21 -8.73 24.58
C ARG A 50 1.38 -7.86 23.63
N GLN A 51 1.65 -7.95 22.33
CA GLN A 51 0.77 -7.35 21.34
C GLN A 51 -0.62 -7.96 21.52
N ARG A 52 -1.60 -7.11 21.79
CA ARG A 52 -2.98 -7.56 21.93
C ARG A 52 -3.51 -7.86 20.55
N GLU A 53 -3.97 -9.10 20.36
CA GLU A 53 -4.75 -9.44 19.19
C GLU A 53 -6.04 -8.61 19.25
N GLY A 54 -6.22 -7.75 18.26
CA GLY A 54 -7.45 -6.99 18.11
C GLY A 54 -8.61 -7.92 17.74
N ARG A 55 -9.81 -7.34 17.61
CA ARG A 55 -10.98 -8.09 17.15
C ARG A 55 -10.72 -8.68 15.75
N PRO A 56 -10.94 -9.99 15.52
CA PRO A 56 -10.73 -10.59 14.21
C PRO A 56 -11.68 -9.98 13.16
N ARG A 57 -11.19 -9.81 11.94
CA ARG A 57 -11.96 -9.26 10.82
C ARG A 57 -12.78 -10.36 10.15
N SER A 58 -14.11 -10.32 10.27
CA SER A 58 -15.00 -11.34 9.69
C SER A 58 -15.24 -11.17 8.18
N ALA A 59 -15.45 -9.94 7.72
CA ALA A 59 -15.86 -9.68 6.33
C ALA A 59 -14.70 -9.62 5.32
N ARG A 60 -13.50 -9.18 5.75
CA ARG A 60 -12.34 -8.99 4.87
C ARG A 60 -11.40 -10.19 4.96
N THR A 61 -11.82 -11.29 4.37
CA THR A 61 -11.00 -12.50 4.32
C THR A 61 -9.92 -12.38 3.23
N PRO A 62 -8.75 -13.03 3.40
CA PRO A 62 -7.70 -13.04 2.38
C PRO A 62 -8.18 -13.69 1.07
N LYS A 63 -9.11 -14.64 1.16
CA LYS A 63 -9.78 -15.24 -0.01
C LYS A 63 -10.56 -14.20 -0.81
N LEU A 64 -11.39 -13.39 -0.14
CA LEU A 64 -12.15 -12.32 -0.79
C LEU A 64 -11.20 -11.31 -1.44
N MET A 65 -10.14 -10.89 -0.72
CA MET A 65 -9.15 -9.95 -1.22
C MET A 65 -8.51 -10.42 -2.55
N ASN A 66 -8.07 -11.68 -2.61
CA ASN A 66 -7.46 -12.25 -3.81
C ASN A 66 -8.45 -12.34 -4.98
N MET A 67 -9.72 -12.66 -4.71
CA MET A 67 -10.76 -12.68 -5.75
C MET A 67 -11.04 -11.28 -6.32
N ILE A 68 -11.17 -10.28 -5.44
CA ILE A 68 -11.40 -8.90 -5.86
C ILE A 68 -10.22 -8.35 -6.65
N ARG A 69 -8.98 -8.63 -6.22
CA ARG A 69 -7.76 -8.25 -6.95
C ARG A 69 -7.79 -8.77 -8.40
N LYS A 70 -8.10 -10.05 -8.59
CA LYS A 70 -8.22 -10.67 -9.92
C LYS A 70 -9.34 -10.04 -10.74
N LYS A 71 -10.49 -9.73 -10.14
CA LYS A 71 -11.62 -9.09 -10.85
C LYS A 71 -11.28 -7.67 -11.32
N ILE A 72 -10.62 -6.88 -10.48
CA ILE A 72 -10.18 -5.52 -10.83
C ILE A 72 -9.13 -5.57 -11.94
N GLN A 73 -8.18 -6.51 -11.87
CA GLN A 73 -7.16 -6.66 -12.91
C GLN A 73 -7.77 -7.03 -14.28
N ARG A 74 -8.83 -7.85 -14.30
CA ARG A 74 -9.55 -8.19 -15.53
C ARG A 74 -10.35 -7.02 -16.11
N ASN A 75 -10.98 -6.23 -15.25
CA ASN A 75 -11.74 -5.06 -15.67
C ASN A 75 -11.62 -3.94 -14.62
N PRO A 76 -10.73 -2.95 -14.83
CA PRO A 76 -10.51 -1.88 -13.86
C PRO A 76 -11.64 -0.84 -13.82
N GLN A 77 -12.55 -0.84 -14.80
CA GLN A 77 -13.68 0.10 -14.85
C GLN A 77 -14.89 -0.36 -14.02
N ARG A 78 -14.81 -1.51 -13.35
CA ARG A 78 -15.94 -2.08 -12.60
C ARG A 78 -16.21 -1.26 -11.34
N SER A 79 -17.47 -0.86 -11.16
CA SER A 79 -17.87 -0.10 -9.96
C SER A 79 -17.78 -0.93 -8.67
N ILE A 80 -17.40 -0.27 -7.57
CA ILE A 80 -17.34 -0.85 -6.21
C ILE A 80 -18.71 -1.38 -5.79
N ARG A 81 -19.80 -0.65 -6.08
CA ARG A 81 -21.19 -1.10 -5.78
C ARG A 81 -21.55 -2.41 -6.47
N LYS A 82 -21.08 -2.61 -7.71
CA LYS A 82 -21.33 -3.86 -8.44
C LYS A 82 -20.54 -5.03 -7.84
N LEU A 83 -19.27 -4.81 -7.47
CA LEU A 83 -18.46 -5.80 -6.75
C LEU A 83 -19.07 -6.18 -5.40
N ALA A 84 -19.55 -5.19 -4.64
CA ALA A 84 -20.23 -5.39 -3.36
C ALA A 84 -21.46 -6.31 -3.50
N ARG A 85 -22.35 -6.01 -4.47
CA ARG A 85 -23.54 -6.84 -4.75
C ARG A 85 -23.20 -8.26 -5.17
N GLU A 86 -22.19 -8.44 -6.02
CA GLU A 86 -21.76 -9.78 -6.50
C GLU A 86 -21.19 -10.67 -5.40
N HIS A 87 -20.68 -10.08 -4.32
CA HIS A 87 -20.05 -10.79 -3.22
C HIS A 87 -20.86 -10.70 -1.92
N GLU A 88 -22.09 -10.15 -1.98
CA GLU A 88 -22.98 -10.00 -0.82
C GLU A 88 -22.33 -9.26 0.36
N VAL A 89 -21.45 -8.32 0.04
CA VAL A 89 -20.67 -7.54 1.00
C VAL A 89 -21.18 -6.11 0.99
N SER A 90 -21.15 -5.43 2.14
CA SER A 90 -21.57 -4.02 2.20
C SER A 90 -20.65 -3.13 1.35
N HIS A 91 -21.20 -2.05 0.81
CA HIS A 91 -20.41 -1.12 0.00
C HIS A 91 -19.19 -0.57 0.74
N GLU A 92 -19.34 -0.24 2.03
CA GLU A 92 -18.25 0.32 2.83
C GLU A 92 -17.15 -0.70 3.10
N THR A 93 -17.49 -1.96 3.35
CA THR A 93 -16.49 -3.02 3.53
C THR A 93 -15.75 -3.30 2.23
N MET A 94 -16.43 -3.29 1.07
CA MET A 94 -15.78 -3.40 -0.24
C MET A 94 -14.88 -2.19 -0.55
N ARG A 95 -15.34 -0.98 -0.26
CA ARG A 95 -14.54 0.24 -0.43
C ARG A 95 -13.26 0.16 0.39
N LYS A 96 -13.37 -0.09 1.69
CA LYS A 96 -12.21 -0.19 2.58
C LYS A 96 -11.28 -1.35 2.22
N LEU A 97 -11.81 -2.46 1.71
CA LEU A 97 -10.98 -3.55 1.18
C LEU A 97 -10.12 -3.06 0.00
N ILE A 98 -10.71 -2.28 -0.91
CA ILE A 98 -10.00 -1.77 -2.08
C ILE A 98 -9.00 -0.67 -1.69
N THR A 99 -9.37 0.25 -0.80
CA THR A 99 -8.51 1.38 -0.41
C THR A 99 -7.46 1.03 0.64
N ASP A 100 -7.82 0.28 1.68
CA ASP A 100 -6.96 0.05 2.84
C ASP A 100 -6.12 -1.23 2.67
N ASP A 101 -6.72 -2.30 2.13
CA ASP A 101 -6.05 -3.61 2.07
C ASP A 101 -5.38 -3.86 0.70
N LEU A 102 -5.97 -3.38 -0.40
CA LEU A 102 -5.37 -3.46 -1.74
C LEU A 102 -4.60 -2.18 -2.13
N GLU A 103 -4.74 -1.10 -1.38
CA GLU A 103 -4.09 0.20 -1.62
C GLU A 103 -4.35 0.75 -3.04
N LEU A 104 -5.53 0.46 -3.59
CA LEU A 104 -5.93 0.89 -4.92
C LEU A 104 -6.72 2.19 -4.86
N VAL A 105 -6.33 3.13 -5.72
CA VAL A 105 -7.02 4.40 -5.92
C VAL A 105 -7.68 4.46 -7.30
N PRO A 106 -8.86 5.08 -7.43
CA PRO A 106 -9.51 5.23 -8.72
C PRO A 106 -8.68 6.18 -9.61
N TYR A 107 -8.25 5.69 -10.77
CA TYR A 107 -7.58 6.53 -11.76
C TYR A 107 -8.59 7.34 -12.58
N LYS A 108 -8.36 8.65 -12.70
CA LYS A 108 -9.16 9.52 -13.58
C LYS A 108 -8.62 9.42 -15.00
N LEU A 109 -9.42 8.86 -15.92
CA LEU A 109 -9.07 8.81 -17.33
C LEU A 109 -9.04 10.23 -17.92
N ALA A 110 -7.91 10.61 -18.51
CA ALA A 110 -7.80 11.85 -19.26
C ALA A 110 -8.52 11.72 -20.60
N LYS A 111 -9.31 12.73 -20.97
CA LYS A 111 -9.91 12.82 -22.30
C LYS A 111 -8.84 13.31 -23.28
N GLY A 112 -8.73 12.66 -24.44
CA GLY A 112 -7.78 13.02 -25.49
C GLY A 112 -8.35 12.75 -26.87
N GLN A 113 -7.63 13.18 -27.90
CA GLN A 113 -8.03 12.93 -29.29
C GLN A 113 -7.91 11.44 -29.64
N LEU A 114 -8.92 10.91 -30.31
CA LEU A 114 -8.89 9.53 -30.79
C LEU A 114 -7.84 9.41 -31.90
N LEU A 115 -6.86 8.52 -31.73
CA LEU A 115 -5.84 8.25 -32.73
C LEU A 115 -6.29 7.09 -33.63
N MET A 116 -6.62 7.40 -34.88
CA MET A 116 -6.77 6.40 -35.92
C MET A 116 -5.43 5.72 -36.23
N ASP A 117 -5.46 4.53 -36.82
CA ASP A 117 -4.23 3.75 -37.06
C ASP A 117 -3.27 4.45 -38.02
N GLN A 118 -3.79 5.17 -39.01
CA GLN A 118 -3.00 6.06 -39.87
C GLN A 118 -2.27 7.13 -39.05
N ASN A 119 -2.98 7.79 -38.12
CA ASN A 119 -2.39 8.82 -37.25
C ASN A 119 -1.30 8.22 -36.34
N LYS A 120 -1.46 6.98 -35.87
CA LYS A 120 -0.43 6.29 -35.08
C LYS A 120 0.84 6.05 -35.91
N ALA A 121 0.68 5.58 -37.15
CA ALA A 121 1.80 5.32 -38.06
C ALA A 121 2.57 6.60 -38.39
N SER A 122 1.88 7.66 -38.82
CA SER A 122 2.49 8.96 -39.14
C SER A 122 3.22 9.56 -37.94
N ARG A 123 2.64 9.45 -36.74
CA ARG A 123 3.29 9.90 -35.49
C ARG A 123 4.55 9.10 -35.18
N LEU A 124 4.51 7.78 -35.33
CA LEU A 124 5.65 6.91 -35.06
C LEU A 124 6.82 7.21 -36.01
N GLU A 125 6.55 7.36 -37.30
CA GLU A 125 7.57 7.75 -38.28
C GLU A 125 8.19 9.10 -37.95
N LYS A 126 7.35 10.11 -37.64
CA LYS A 126 7.82 11.43 -37.23
C LYS A 126 8.73 11.34 -36.01
N CYS A 127 8.33 10.58 -34.98
CA CYS A 127 9.15 10.38 -33.77
C CYS A 127 10.48 9.67 -34.08
N ARG A 128 10.50 8.67 -34.98
CA ARG A 128 11.73 7.98 -35.38
C ARG A 128 12.69 8.93 -36.11
N LYS A 129 12.20 9.70 -37.08
CA LYS A 129 12.97 10.72 -37.81
C LYS A 129 13.52 11.79 -36.86
N MET A 130 12.72 12.23 -35.90
CA MET A 130 13.17 13.18 -34.87
C MET A 130 14.28 12.60 -33.99
N LYS A 131 14.16 11.34 -33.55
CA LYS A 131 15.19 10.67 -32.74
C LYS A 131 16.53 10.50 -33.47
N THR A 132 16.52 10.24 -34.78
CA THR A 132 17.76 10.14 -35.56
C THR A 132 18.41 11.50 -35.74
N LEU A 133 17.61 12.54 -36.00
CA LEU A 133 18.11 13.91 -36.15
C LEU A 133 18.64 14.50 -34.84
N SER A 134 18.06 14.19 -33.69
CA SER A 134 18.56 14.65 -32.39
C SER A 134 19.86 13.96 -31.92
N ARG A 135 20.29 12.89 -32.60
CA ARG A 135 21.55 12.19 -32.30
C ARG A 135 22.72 12.66 -33.16
N GLY A 136 22.45 13.32 -34.30
CA GLY A 136 23.45 14.04 -35.07
C GLY A 136 23.41 15.52 -34.68
N ASP A 137 24.54 16.22 -34.78
CA ASP A 137 24.71 17.62 -34.34
C ASP A 137 23.92 18.67 -35.17
N ASP A 138 22.85 18.28 -35.86
CA ASP A 138 22.00 19.11 -36.71
C ASP A 138 20.75 19.62 -35.95
N ILE A 139 20.96 20.25 -34.79
CA ILE A 139 19.87 20.79 -33.94
C ILE A 139 19.03 21.84 -34.71
N GLY A 140 19.63 22.55 -35.66
CA GLY A 140 18.97 23.59 -36.48
C GLY A 140 17.90 23.07 -37.46
N LYS A 141 17.99 21.82 -37.94
CA LYS A 141 17.00 21.24 -38.88
C LYS A 141 15.72 20.78 -38.19
N ILE A 142 15.71 20.69 -36.86
CA ILE A 142 14.56 20.25 -36.06
C ILE A 142 13.39 21.25 -36.16
N PHE A 143 13.68 22.55 -36.27
CA PHE A 143 12.65 23.60 -36.35
C PHE A 143 11.95 23.65 -37.73
N ALA A 144 12.62 23.26 -38.82
CA ALA A 144 12.05 23.28 -40.17
C ALA A 144 10.93 22.23 -40.38
N LEU A 145 11.00 21.09 -39.67
CA LEU A 145 9.99 20.02 -39.76
C LEU A 145 8.74 20.26 -38.90
N LYS A 146 8.69 21.37 -38.14
CA LYS A 146 7.49 21.77 -37.40
C LYS A 146 6.37 22.30 -38.31
N PHE A 147 6.70 22.81 -39.50
CA PHE A 147 5.73 23.53 -40.35
C PHE A 147 5.22 22.79 -41.60
N SER A 148 5.84 21.69 -42.04
CA SER A 148 5.46 21.08 -43.33
C SER A 148 4.30 20.07 -43.28
N CYS A 149 3.70 19.81 -42.11
CA CYS A 149 2.72 18.74 -41.94
C CYS A 149 1.27 19.25 -41.77
N ALA A 150 1.04 20.56 -41.87
CA ALA A 150 -0.27 21.20 -41.62
C ALA A 150 -1.01 21.61 -42.91
N SER A 151 -0.48 21.32 -44.10
CA SER A 151 -0.93 21.95 -45.35
C SER A 151 -1.29 20.97 -46.46
N LYS A 152 -1.73 19.76 -46.13
CA LYS A 152 -2.38 18.87 -47.09
C LYS A 152 -3.55 18.20 -46.37
N ASP A 153 -4.74 18.27 -46.96
CA ASP A 153 -5.97 17.56 -46.57
C ASP A 153 -7.02 18.36 -45.76
N TYR A 154 -7.24 19.62 -46.11
CA TYR A 154 -8.56 20.24 -45.99
C TYR A 154 -8.94 20.86 -47.35
N ALA A 155 -9.55 20.06 -48.21
CA ALA A 155 -10.38 20.53 -49.31
C ALA A 155 -11.84 20.31 -48.87
N TRP A 156 -12.64 21.37 -48.95
CA TRP A 156 -14.08 21.38 -48.67
C TRP A 156 -14.84 20.55 -49.70
#